data_AF-F8DEV7-F1
#
_entry.id   AF-F8DEV7-F1
#
_cell.length_a   1.000
_cell.length_b   1.000
_cell.length_c   1.000
_cell.angle_alpha   90.00
_cell.angle_beta   90.00
_cell.angle_gamma   90.00
#
_symmetry.space_group_name_H-M   'P 1'
#
loop_
_entity.id
_entity.type
_entity.pdbx_description
1 polymer ?
#
loop_
_entity_poly.entity_id
_entity_poly.type
_entity_poly.pdbx_seq_one_letter_code
_entity_poly.pdbx_strand_id
1 'polypeptide(L)'
;MSQTQRTQQANRRRASTEPGPLALVSDDTVLRCHDERTGWQWFYDIDGGEPRRYHEAEDYQGVAVPETIVAETLALGNVEWYSVSRTYLEVYAGDSDGE
;
A
#
# COMPACT_ATOMS: atom_id res chain seq x y z
N MET A 1 13.54 -32.22 -29.15
CA MET A 1 13.77 -30.98 -29.89
C MET A 1 12.55 -30.09 -29.74
N SER A 2 12.77 -28.90 -29.17
CA SER A 2 11.97 -27.66 -29.26
C SER A 2 10.47 -27.70 -28.93
N GLN A 3 10.11 -27.33 -27.69
CA GLN A 3 8.79 -26.78 -27.38
C GLN A 3 8.96 -25.35 -26.83
N THR A 4 9.23 -24.42 -27.74
CA THR A 4 9.28 -22.98 -27.47
C THR A 4 7.95 -22.38 -27.88
N GLN A 5 7.11 -22.09 -26.89
CA GLN A 5 6.10 -21.02 -26.95
C GLN A 5 5.54 -20.81 -25.53
N ARG A 6 6.30 -20.07 -24.72
CA ARG A 6 5.74 -19.39 -23.54
C ARG A 6 4.86 -18.28 -24.07
N THR A 7 3.56 -18.53 -24.13
CA THR A 7 2.51 -17.57 -24.42
C THR A 7 2.54 -16.48 -23.34
N GLN A 8 3.36 -15.46 -23.56
CA GLN A 8 3.25 -14.17 -22.88
C GLN A 8 2.00 -13.46 -23.40
N GLN A 9 0.82 -13.89 -22.96
CA GLN A 9 -0.38 -13.10 -23.15
C GLN A 9 -1.51 -13.58 -22.23
N ALA A 10 -1.78 -12.76 -21.22
CA ALA A 10 -3.10 -12.45 -20.65
C ALA A 10 -3.00 -12.30 -19.13
N ASN A 11 -2.40 -11.20 -18.66
CA ASN A 11 -2.95 -10.56 -17.49
C ASN A 11 -3.20 -9.09 -17.81
N ARG A 12 -4.00 -8.87 -18.87
CA ARG A 12 -4.79 -7.64 -18.96
C ARG A 12 -5.69 -7.68 -17.73
N ARG A 13 -5.25 -6.98 -16.69
CA ARG A 13 -5.99 -6.62 -15.48
C ARG A 13 -7.47 -6.58 -15.81
N ARG A 14 -8.21 -7.61 -15.40
CA ARG A 14 -9.62 -7.41 -15.09
C ARG A 14 -9.60 -6.30 -14.04
N ALA A 15 -10.17 -5.15 -14.37
CA ALA A 15 -10.63 -4.25 -13.33
C ALA A 15 -11.62 -5.09 -12.52
N SER A 16 -11.15 -5.69 -11.43
CA SER A 16 -11.99 -6.39 -10.50
C SER A 16 -13.06 -5.39 -10.08
N THR A 17 -14.34 -5.73 -10.22
CA THR A 17 -15.49 -4.94 -9.75
C THR A 17 -15.52 -4.81 -8.22
N GLU A 18 -14.49 -5.33 -7.55
CA GLU A 18 -14.29 -5.23 -6.12
C GLU A 18 -13.67 -3.86 -5.83
N PRO A 19 -14.19 -3.15 -4.81
CA PRO A 19 -13.59 -1.90 -4.38
C PRO A 19 -12.08 -2.11 -4.19
N GLY A 20 -11.27 -1.30 -4.87
CA GLY A 20 -9.82 -1.40 -4.77
C GLY A 20 -9.37 -1.29 -3.31
N PRO A 21 -8.19 -1.79 -2.95
CA PRO A 21 -7.73 -1.83 -1.55
C PRO A 21 -7.74 -0.47 -0.83
N LEU A 22 -7.60 0.65 -1.56
CA LEU A 22 -7.75 2.00 -1.01
C LEU A 22 -9.19 2.36 -0.59
N ALA A 23 -10.21 1.64 -1.07
CA ALA A 23 -11.58 1.79 -0.59
C ALA A 23 -11.80 1.22 0.83
N LEU A 24 -10.80 0.53 1.39
CA LEU A 24 -10.80 0.07 2.79
C LEU A 24 -10.18 1.11 3.74
N VAL A 25 -9.66 2.21 3.18
CA VAL A 25 -9.11 3.36 3.91
C VAL A 25 -10.25 4.33 4.18
N SER A 26 -10.29 4.85 5.40
CA SER A 26 -11.22 5.87 5.89
C SER A 26 -10.42 6.90 6.68
N ASP A 27 -11.08 7.95 7.17
CA ASP A 27 -10.42 9.02 7.93
C ASP A 27 -9.60 8.50 9.14
N ASP A 28 -10.10 7.43 9.78
CA ASP A 28 -9.51 6.78 10.96
C ASP A 28 -8.66 5.54 10.63
N THR A 29 -8.59 5.12 9.36
CA THR A 29 -7.86 3.89 8.99
C THR A 29 -6.83 4.14 7.91
N VAL A 30 -5.73 3.40 7.97
CA VAL A 30 -4.65 3.43 6.98
C VAL A 30 -4.37 2.02 6.48
N LEU A 31 -3.92 1.91 5.24
CA LEU A 31 -3.50 0.64 4.66
C LEU A 31 -2.04 0.38 4.99
N ARG A 32 -1.77 -0.56 5.89
CA ARG A 32 -0.42 -1.04 6.19
C ARG A 32 0.01 -2.04 5.12
N CYS A 33 1.21 -1.85 4.57
CA CYS A 33 1.86 -2.76 3.63
C CYS A 33 3.22 -3.17 4.19
N HIS A 34 3.48 -4.46 4.29
CA HIS A 34 4.74 -5.01 4.77
C HIS A 34 5.41 -5.85 3.69
N ASP A 35 6.61 -5.44 3.27
CA ASP A 35 7.47 -6.24 2.38
C ASP A 35 8.24 -7.27 3.21
N GLU A 36 7.86 -8.55 3.09
CA GLU A 36 8.50 -9.63 3.87
C GLU A 36 9.97 -9.84 3.51
N ARG A 37 10.40 -9.36 2.34
CA ARG A 37 11.75 -9.59 1.80
C ARG A 37 12.75 -8.57 2.30
N THR A 38 12.36 -7.30 2.38
CA THR A 38 13.21 -6.20 2.86
C THR A 38 12.92 -5.82 4.31
N GLY A 39 11.78 -6.26 4.85
CA GLY A 39 11.26 -5.82 6.14
C GLY A 39 10.62 -4.43 6.10
N TRP A 40 10.52 -3.80 4.92
CA TRP A 40 9.99 -2.43 4.79
C TRP A 40 8.50 -2.39 5.11
N GLN A 41 8.08 -1.25 5.65
CA GLN A 41 6.70 -1.02 6.02
C GLN A 41 6.24 0.34 5.54
N TRP A 42 5.27 0.34 4.63
CA TRP A 42 4.59 1.54 4.18
C TRP A 42 3.18 1.60 4.73
N PHE A 43 2.67 2.80 4.93
CA PHE A 43 1.27 3.05 5.17
C PHE A 43 0.71 3.92 4.05
N TYR A 44 -0.54 3.69 3.67
CA TYR A 44 -1.24 4.52 2.71
C TYR A 44 -2.56 5.03 3.29
N ASP A 45 -2.83 6.32 3.13
CA ASP A 45 -4.13 6.93 3.42
C ASP A 45 -4.64 7.72 2.20
N ILE A 46 -5.86 8.26 2.31
CA ILE A 46 -6.43 9.19 1.34
C ILE A 46 -6.68 10.52 2.06
N ASP A 47 -5.96 11.56 1.66
CA ASP A 47 -6.11 12.92 2.18
C ASP A 47 -6.63 13.82 1.05
N GLY A 48 -7.79 14.46 1.23
CA GLY A 48 -8.38 15.32 0.19
C GLY A 48 -8.69 14.63 -1.14
N GLY A 49 -8.76 13.29 -1.16
CA GLY A 49 -8.93 12.49 -2.39
C GLY A 49 -7.62 12.07 -3.07
N GLU A 50 -6.47 12.42 -2.49
CA GLU A 50 -5.15 12.07 -3.00
C GLU A 50 -4.49 11.01 -2.09
N PRO A 51 -3.94 9.92 -2.66
CA PRO A 51 -3.22 8.93 -1.88
C PRO A 51 -1.92 9.52 -1.31
N ARG A 52 -1.67 9.27 -0.02
CA ARG A 52 -0.36 9.55 0.59
C ARG A 52 0.29 8.27 1.05
N ARG A 53 1.62 8.28 1.08
CA ARG A 53 2.48 7.21 1.57
C ARG A 53 3.27 7.69 2.78
N TYR A 54 3.30 6.87 3.83
CA TYR A 54 4.09 7.10 5.02
C TYR A 54 5.11 5.96 5.15
N HIS A 55 6.36 6.32 5.46
CA HIS A 55 7.47 5.38 5.55
C HIS A 55 8.56 5.99 6.43
N GLU A 56 9.41 5.15 7.05
CA GLU A 56 10.53 5.60 7.89
C GLU A 56 11.49 6.54 7.16
N ALA A 57 11.73 6.31 5.86
CA ALA A 57 12.61 7.14 5.04
C ALA A 57 12.10 8.59 4.88
N GLU A 58 10.80 8.81 5.10
CA GLU A 58 10.14 10.11 5.01
C GLU A 58 9.72 10.62 6.39
N ASP A 59 10.27 10.05 7.47
CA ASP A 59 9.91 10.37 8.87
C ASP A 59 8.39 10.27 9.12
N TYR A 60 7.70 9.43 8.35
CA TYR A 60 6.24 9.33 8.35
C TYR A 60 5.49 10.67 8.13
N GLN A 61 6.04 11.61 7.36
CA GLN A 61 5.41 12.91 7.07
C GLN A 61 4.26 12.87 6.03
N GLY A 62 3.95 11.70 5.46
CA GLY A 62 2.86 11.53 4.48
C GLY A 62 3.12 12.23 3.15
N VAL A 63 3.76 11.51 2.22
CA VAL A 63 4.12 12.01 0.89
C VAL A 63 3.03 11.65 -0.12
N ALA A 64 2.52 12.64 -0.86
CA ALA A 64 1.58 12.41 -1.93
C ALA A 64 2.17 11.48 -3.01
N VAL A 65 1.43 10.44 -3.38
CA VAL A 65 1.83 9.46 -4.40
C VAL A 65 0.68 9.19 -5.35
N PRO A 66 0.96 8.90 -6.64
CA PRO A 66 -0.10 8.51 -7.55
C PRO A 66 -0.68 7.14 -7.15
N GLU A 67 -1.98 6.96 -7.39
CA GLU A 67 -2.70 5.71 -7.10
C GLU A 67 -2.03 4.48 -7.73
N THR A 68 -1.36 4.66 -8.88
CA THR A 68 -0.61 3.59 -9.54
C THR A 68 0.49 3.02 -8.66
N ILE A 69 1.21 3.83 -7.87
CA ILE A 69 2.27 3.37 -6.97
C ILE A 69 1.69 2.51 -5.85
N VAL A 70 0.52 2.87 -5.33
CA VAL A 70 -0.19 2.05 -4.34
C VAL A 70 -0.57 0.72 -4.98
N ALA A 71 -1.21 0.74 -6.15
CA ALA A 71 -1.63 -0.47 -6.85
C ALA A 71 -0.45 -1.38 -7.25
N GLU A 72 0.70 -0.81 -7.60
CA GLU A 72 1.93 -1.55 -7.91
C GLU A 72 2.50 -2.20 -6.66
N THR A 73 2.54 -1.49 -5.53
CA THR A 73 3.01 -2.02 -4.24
C THR A 73 2.16 -3.20 -3.80
N LEU A 74 0.84 -3.08 -3.89
CA LEU A 74 -0.11 -4.12 -3.47
C LEU A 74 -0.14 -5.33 -4.42
N ALA A 75 0.37 -5.18 -5.64
CA ALA A 75 0.51 -6.27 -6.59
C ALA A 75 1.82 -7.07 -6.40
N LEU A 76 2.73 -6.62 -5.52
CA LEU A 76 3.94 -7.36 -5.19
C LEU A 76 3.57 -8.62 -4.41
N GLY A 77 3.99 -9.78 -4.90
CA GLY A 77 3.65 -11.08 -4.30
C GLY A 77 4.31 -11.35 -2.94
N ASN A 78 5.18 -10.45 -2.49
CA ASN A 78 5.90 -10.51 -1.23
C ASN A 78 5.48 -9.36 -0.28
N VAL A 79 4.36 -8.69 -0.60
CA VAL A 79 3.78 -7.64 0.22
C VAL A 79 2.48 -8.16 0.84
N GLU A 80 2.46 -8.23 2.15
CA GLU A 80 1.23 -8.43 2.92
C GLU A 80 0.62 -7.07 3.26
N TRP A 81 -0.70 -6.94 3.15
CA TRP A 81 -1.38 -5.68 3.43
C TRP A 81 -2.68 -5.86 4.22
N TYR A 82 -2.95 -4.91 5.10
CA TYR A 82 -4.12 -4.88 5.98
C TYR A 82 -4.56 -3.44 6.25
N SER A 83 -5.85 -3.22 6.46
CA SER A 83 -6.34 -1.96 7.03
C SER A 83 -6.12 -1.97 8.55
N VAL A 84 -5.50 -0.92 9.07
CA VAL A 84 -5.23 -0.71 10.51
C VAL A 84 -5.71 0.68 10.92
N SER A 85 -5.86 0.95 12.21
CA SER A 85 -6.21 2.30 12.68
C SER A 85 -5.10 3.31 12.42
N ARG A 86 -5.44 4.58 12.28
CA ARG A 86 -4.48 5.69 12.13
C ARG A 86 -3.53 5.79 13.32
N THR A 87 -4.01 5.48 14.52
CA THR A 87 -3.18 5.35 15.73
C THR A 87 -2.05 4.36 15.60
N TYR A 88 -2.22 3.31 14.79
CA TYR A 88 -1.13 2.40 14.51
C TYR A 88 0.02 3.10 13.78
N LEU A 89 -0.26 4.01 12.83
CA LEU A 89 0.76 4.82 12.16
C LEU A 89 1.38 5.87 13.09
N GLU A 90 0.58 6.52 13.95
CA GLU A 90 1.03 7.55 14.88
C GLU A 90 2.14 7.04 15.82
N VAL A 91 2.05 5.76 16.24
CA VAL A 91 3.12 5.09 17.00
C VAL A 91 4.46 5.07 16.27
N TYR A 92 4.45 4.90 14.95
CA TYR A 92 5.69 4.91 14.14
C TYR A 92 6.17 6.31 13.81
N ALA A 93 5.25 7.26 13.65
CA ALA A 93 5.57 8.67 13.45
C ALA A 93 6.20 9.32 14.70
N GLY A 94 6.24 8.60 15.82
CA GLY A 94 6.67 9.16 17.11
C GLY A 94 5.64 10.09 17.74
N ASP A 95 4.45 10.19 17.14
CA ASP A 95 3.28 10.90 17.67
C ASP A 95 2.54 9.98 18.65
N SER A 96 3.29 9.48 19.63
CA SER A 96 2.76 8.80 20.80
C SER A 96 2.80 9.77 21.97
N ASP A 97 2.14 10.91 21.84
CA ASP A 97 1.88 11.77 22.98
C ASP A 97 0.81 11.08 23.84
N GLY A 98 1.31 10.21 24.71
CA GLY A 98 0.58 9.80 25.89
C GLY A 98 0.59 10.97 26.88
N GLU A 99 -0.54 11.68 26.97
CA GLU A 99 -1.00 12.35 28.19
C GLU A 99 -2.42 11.90 28.54
#